data_AF-A0A4Y2A1Z9-F1
#
_entry.id   AF-A0A4Y2A1Z9-F1
#
_cell.length_a   1.000
_cell.length_b   1.000
_cell.length_c   1.000
_cell.angle_alpha   90.00
_cell.angle_beta   90.00
_cell.angle_gamma   90.00
#
_symmetry.space_group_name_H-M   'P 1'
#
loop_
_entity.id
_entity.type
_entity.pdbx_description
1 polymer ?
#
loop_
_entity_poly.entity_id
_entity_poly.type
_entity_poly.pdbx_seq_one_letter_code
_entity_poly.pdbx_strand_id
1 'polypeptide(L)'
;RVLNLNNKPKILDKGDVIATCEPVVDIVARPQEFSGAQHLQSTLENLQILNEEQRIAVRKLLNEFQDLFSICDADVGRCNMTQHRINTGDHPPIKQYPRRLPLARKEEAEHLVKEMVDNGIIEESSGPWASPIVLVKKKDGSTRFCVDYRKLNEVTKKTVIPCHE
;
A
#
# COMPACT_ATOMS: atom_id res chain seq x y z
N ARG A 1 -27.04 2.89 -0.28
CA ARG A 1 -27.75 1.58 -0.38
C ARG A 1 -28.26 1.23 1.00
N VAL A 2 -29.56 1.05 1.20
CA VAL A 2 -30.11 0.60 2.48
C VAL A 2 -29.91 -0.91 2.57
N LEU A 3 -29.20 -1.36 3.61
CA LEU A 3 -28.85 -2.76 3.81
C LEU A 3 -29.48 -3.24 5.13
N ASN A 4 -30.22 -4.34 5.05
CA ASN A 4 -30.71 -5.03 6.24
C ASN A 4 -29.60 -5.94 6.78
N LEU A 5 -28.87 -5.44 7.77
CA LEU A 5 -27.71 -6.14 8.36
C LEU A 5 -28.09 -7.45 9.05
N ASN A 6 -29.34 -7.60 9.50
CA ASN A 6 -29.76 -8.73 10.31
C ASN A 6 -30.41 -9.87 9.51
N ASN A 7 -30.52 -9.72 8.18
CA ASN A 7 -31.06 -10.71 7.23
C ASN A 7 -32.41 -11.36 7.63
N LYS A 8 -33.16 -10.71 8.53
CA LYS A 8 -34.50 -11.09 8.98
C LYS A 8 -35.52 -10.12 8.39
N PRO A 9 -36.70 -10.59 7.95
CA PRO A 9 -37.72 -9.70 7.39
C PRO A 9 -38.14 -8.66 8.44
N LYS A 10 -38.19 -7.39 8.02
CA LYS A 10 -38.72 -6.28 8.81
C LYS A 10 -39.84 -5.62 8.02
N ILE A 11 -40.96 -5.37 8.71
CA ILE A 11 -42.08 -4.60 8.19
C ILE A 11 -41.83 -3.14 8.59
N LEU A 12 -42.01 -2.23 7.64
CA LEU A 12 -41.86 -0.78 7.84
C LEU A 12 -43.18 -0.12 7.51
N ASP A 13 -43.60 0.79 8.38
CA ASP A 13 -44.81 1.57 8.19
C ASP A 13 -44.53 2.83 7.37
N LYS A 14 -45.59 3.36 6.74
CA LYS A 14 -45.49 4.57 5.94
C LYS A 14 -45.17 5.77 6.84
N GLY A 15 -43.92 6.23 6.78
CA GLY A 15 -43.40 7.33 7.61
C GLY A 15 -42.10 6.99 8.33
N ASP A 16 -41.69 5.72 8.31
CA ASP A 16 -40.48 5.27 8.99
C ASP A 16 -39.21 5.81 8.32
N VAL A 17 -38.34 6.42 9.14
CA VAL A 17 -37.03 6.91 8.71
C VAL A 17 -36.04 5.75 8.66
N ILE A 18 -35.61 5.39 7.45
CA ILE A 18 -34.72 4.24 7.19
C ILE A 18 -33.23 4.58 7.28
N ALA A 19 -32.86 5.85 7.15
CA ALA A 19 -31.51 6.36 7.31
C ALA A 19 -31.53 7.89 7.46
N THR A 20 -30.59 8.42 8.24
CA THR A 20 -30.22 9.84 8.24
C THR A 20 -28.82 9.97 7.63
N CYS A 21 -28.65 10.93 6.73
CA CYS A 21 -27.35 11.22 6.12
C CYS A 21 -26.87 12.56 6.66
N GLU A 22 -25.75 12.56 7.36
CA GLU A 22 -25.04 13.79 7.72
C GLU A 22 -23.88 13.99 6.74
N PRO A 23 -23.65 15.21 6.22
CA PRO A 23 -22.49 15.51 5.41
C PRO A 23 -21.23 15.36 6.28
N VAL A 24 -20.26 14.61 5.77
CA VAL A 24 -18.95 14.48 6.42
C VAL A 24 -18.23 15.83 6.29
N VAL A 25 -18.25 16.60 7.37
CA VAL A 25 -17.37 17.76 7.56
C VAL A 25 -16.09 17.26 8.21
N ASP A 26 -15.03 17.31 7.41
CA ASP A 26 -13.64 17.02 7.74
C ASP A 26 -13.29 15.57 8.10
N ILE A 27 -12.66 14.89 7.14
CA ILE A 27 -11.80 13.75 7.42
C ILE A 27 -10.56 14.32 8.13
N VAL A 28 -10.65 14.51 9.44
CA VAL A 28 -9.47 14.83 10.25
C VAL A 28 -8.68 13.53 10.40
N ALA A 29 -7.79 13.28 9.44
CA ALA A 29 -6.65 12.41 9.70
C ALA A 29 -5.86 13.09 10.83
N ARG A 30 -5.99 12.60 12.06
CA ARG A 30 -5.05 12.99 13.13
C ARG A 30 -3.67 12.56 12.67
N PRO A 31 -2.72 13.47 12.44
CA PRO A 31 -1.34 13.06 12.24
C PRO A 31 -0.85 12.56 13.60
N GLN A 32 -0.25 11.37 13.63
CA GLN A 32 0.73 11.08 14.65
C GLN A 32 1.83 12.13 14.51
N GLU A 33 2.28 12.71 15.64
CA GLU A 33 3.37 13.69 15.65
C GLU A 33 4.62 13.06 15.05
N PHE A 34 4.89 13.33 13.78
CA PHE A 34 6.12 12.93 13.09
C PHE A 34 6.97 14.16 12.79
N SER A 35 8.22 14.09 13.21
CA SER A 35 9.26 15.09 12.98
C SER A 35 9.76 15.00 11.52
N GLY A 36 8.94 15.46 10.57
CA GLY A 36 9.12 15.23 9.12
C GLY A 36 9.92 16.28 8.33
N ALA A 37 10.33 17.39 8.96
CA ALA A 37 10.74 18.61 8.24
C ALA A 37 12.08 18.55 7.47
N GLN A 38 12.85 17.46 7.56
CA GLN A 38 14.21 17.42 7.00
C GLN A 38 14.28 16.84 5.58
N HIS A 39 13.34 16.01 5.15
CA HIS A 39 13.49 15.24 3.90
C HIS A 39 13.22 16.03 2.61
N LEU A 40 12.50 17.16 2.70
CA LEU A 40 12.15 18.00 1.54
C LEU A 40 13.17 19.13 1.27
N GLN A 41 14.22 19.26 2.08
CA GLN A 41 15.19 20.36 1.95
C GLN A 41 15.93 20.33 0.60
N SER A 42 16.31 19.15 0.13
CA SER A 42 16.94 18.96 -1.18
C SER A 42 16.01 19.35 -2.34
N THR A 43 14.70 19.09 -2.21
CA THR A 43 13.70 19.52 -3.20
C THR A 43 13.54 21.05 -3.20
N LEU A 44 13.59 21.68 -2.02
CA LEU A 44 13.49 23.14 -1.87
C LEU A 44 14.70 23.88 -2.46
N GLU A 45 15.89 23.29 -2.40
CA GLU A 45 17.13 23.87 -2.94
C GLU A 45 17.21 23.80 -4.47
N ASN A 46 16.52 22.84 -5.10
CA ASN A 46 16.52 22.65 -6.55
C ASN A 46 15.52 23.52 -7.32
N LEU A 47 14.80 24.44 -6.65
CA LEU A 47 13.81 25.34 -7.26
C LEU A 47 14.45 26.57 -7.94
N GLN A 48 15.53 26.35 -8.70
CA GLN A 48 16.31 27.43 -9.33
C GLN A 48 15.51 28.26 -10.34
N ILE A 49 14.44 27.69 -10.90
CA ILE A 49 13.61 28.30 -11.96
C ILE A 49 12.55 29.27 -11.39
N LEU A 50 12.27 29.22 -10.08
CA LEU A 50 11.21 30.01 -9.46
C LEU A 50 11.69 31.36 -8.94
N ASN A 51 10.80 32.37 -9.00
CA ASN A 51 11.01 33.68 -8.37
C ASN A 51 10.87 33.57 -6.84
N GLU A 52 11.40 34.55 -6.09
CA GLU A 52 11.40 34.49 -4.62
C GLU A 52 10.01 34.38 -3.99
N GLU A 53 9.01 35.09 -4.52
CA GLU A 53 7.62 34.96 -4.04
C GLU A 53 7.06 33.54 -4.25
N GLN A 54 7.36 32.93 -5.40
CA GLN A 54 6.94 31.58 -5.73
C GLN A 54 7.65 30.55 -4.85
N ARG A 55 8.95 30.75 -4.56
CA ARG A 55 9.72 29.89 -3.64
C ARG A 55 9.14 29.91 -2.24
N ILE A 56 8.74 31.08 -1.75
CA ILE A 56 8.10 31.22 -0.43
C ILE A 56 6.75 30.48 -0.41
N ALA A 57 5.93 30.65 -1.44
CA ALA A 57 4.64 29.98 -1.55
C ALA A 57 4.78 28.45 -1.61
N VAL A 58 5.70 27.93 -2.44
CA VAL A 58 5.97 26.50 -2.57
C VAL A 58 6.54 25.93 -1.27
N ARG A 59 7.46 26.64 -0.60
CA ARG A 59 8.00 26.20 0.70
C ARG A 59 6.91 26.11 1.76
N LYS A 60 5.98 27.07 1.79
CA LYS A 60 4.84 27.03 2.70
C LYS A 60 3.97 25.79 2.43
N LEU A 61 3.65 25.52 1.17
CA LEU A 61 2.85 24.38 0.77
C LEU A 61 3.53 23.04 1.10
N LEU A 62 4.81 22.90 0.79
CA LEU A 62 5.57 21.68 1.08
C LEU A 62 5.71 21.41 2.57
N ASN A 63 5.85 22.47 3.39
CA ASN A 63 5.85 22.32 4.84
C ASN A 63 4.45 21.96 5.39
N GLU A 64 3.38 22.51 4.79
CA GLU A 64 2.00 22.22 5.19
C GLU A 64 1.61 20.77 4.91
N PHE A 65 2.05 20.22 3.77
CA PHE A 65 1.73 18.86 3.32
C PHE A 65 2.92 17.90 3.41
N GLN A 66 3.89 18.18 4.29
CA GLN A 66 5.14 17.40 4.40
C GLN A 66 4.89 15.91 4.71
N ASP A 67 3.79 15.61 5.39
CA ASP A 67 3.35 14.28 5.81
C ASP A 67 2.75 13.45 4.67
N LEU A 68 2.41 14.08 3.55
CA LEU A 68 1.91 13.39 2.36
C LEU A 68 3.05 12.81 1.48
N PHE A 69 4.30 13.22 1.74
CA PHE A 69 5.45 12.77 0.98
C PHE A 69 6.20 11.67 1.73
N SER A 70 6.50 10.57 1.02
CA SER A 70 7.33 9.51 1.58
C SER A 70 8.76 10.00 1.82
N ILE A 71 9.27 9.74 3.03
CA ILE A 71 10.62 10.11 3.45
C ILE A 71 11.67 9.18 2.84
N CYS A 72 11.34 7.91 2.67
CA CYS A 72 12.21 6.89 2.08
C CYS A 72 11.41 5.71 1.50
N ASP A 73 12.09 4.76 0.86
CA ASP A 73 11.47 3.56 0.28
C ASP A 73 10.73 2.69 1.31
N ALA A 74 11.10 2.78 2.60
CA ALA A 74 10.44 2.09 3.70
C ALA A 74 9.24 2.85 4.29
N ASP A 75 9.05 4.13 3.93
CA ASP A 75 7.94 4.96 4.37
C ASP A 75 6.68 4.68 3.54
N VAL A 76 6.14 3.48 3.78
CA VAL A 76 4.96 2.97 3.09
C VAL A 76 3.70 3.26 3.90
N GLY A 77 2.74 3.91 3.26
CA GLY A 77 1.41 4.13 3.83
C GLY A 77 0.63 2.81 3.98
N ARG A 78 -0.31 2.79 4.93
CA ARG A 78 -1.22 1.65 5.16
C ARG A 78 -2.69 2.11 5.11
N CYS A 79 -3.47 1.52 4.19
CA CYS A 79 -4.91 1.75 4.13
C CYS A 79 -5.65 0.70 4.96
N ASN A 80 -6.34 1.14 6.02
CA ASN A 80 -7.11 0.26 6.91
C ASN A 80 -8.62 0.20 6.56
N MET A 81 -9.05 0.88 5.49
CA MET A 81 -10.48 0.99 5.15
C MET A 81 -11.06 -0.27 4.49
N THR A 82 -10.23 -1.06 3.81
CA THR A 82 -10.67 -2.26 3.08
C THR A 82 -9.56 -3.29 2.99
N GLN A 83 -9.93 -4.54 2.81
CA GLN A 83 -8.99 -5.64 2.56
C GLN A 83 -9.23 -6.18 1.15
N HIS A 84 -8.15 -6.36 0.40
CA HIS A 84 -8.22 -6.96 -0.92
C HIS A 84 -8.18 -8.48 -0.83
N ARG A 85 -9.12 -9.16 -1.49
CA ARG A 85 -9.16 -10.62 -1.60
C ARG A 85 -8.86 -11.05 -3.02
N ILE A 86 -7.80 -11.86 -3.18
CA ILE A 86 -7.47 -12.51 -4.45
C ILE A 86 -8.41 -13.69 -4.66
N ASN A 87 -9.16 -13.69 -5.77
CA ASN A 87 -10.12 -14.74 -6.09
C ASN A 87 -9.49 -15.79 -7.02
N THR A 88 -9.18 -16.97 -6.49
CA THR A 88 -8.64 -18.11 -7.26
C THR A 88 -9.71 -19.15 -7.63
N GLY A 89 -11.00 -18.84 -7.40
CA GLY A 89 -12.09 -19.79 -7.56
C GLY A 89 -11.91 -21.03 -6.67
N ASP A 90 -12.15 -22.21 -7.24
CA ASP A 90 -12.03 -23.50 -6.57
C ASP A 90 -10.66 -24.17 -6.82
N HIS A 91 -9.67 -23.41 -7.31
CA HIS A 91 -8.36 -23.95 -7.62
C HIS A 91 -7.62 -24.36 -6.34
N PRO A 92 -7.00 -25.56 -6.29
CA PRO A 92 -6.22 -26.00 -5.12
C PRO A 92 -4.98 -25.12 -4.90
N PRO A 93 -4.44 -25.06 -3.66
CA PRO A 93 -3.25 -24.28 -3.37
C PRO A 93 -2.03 -24.66 -4.20
N ILE A 94 -1.31 -23.66 -4.69
CA ILE A 94 -0.05 -23.84 -5.40
C ILE A 94 1.10 -23.56 -4.43
N LYS A 95 1.89 -24.59 -4.11
CA LYS A 95 3.10 -24.49 -3.30
C LYS A 95 4.34 -24.70 -4.16
N GLN A 96 5.04 -23.61 -4.48
CA GLN A 96 6.29 -23.65 -5.22
C GLN A 96 7.48 -23.70 -4.25
N TYR A 97 8.48 -24.51 -4.59
CA TYR A 97 9.72 -24.57 -3.82
C TYR A 97 10.57 -23.30 -4.05
N PRO A 98 11.22 -22.75 -3.00
CA PRO A 98 12.14 -21.62 -3.14
C PRO A 98 13.28 -21.91 -4.13
N ARG A 99 13.69 -20.92 -4.91
CA ARG A 99 14.83 -21.10 -5.83
C ARG A 99 16.13 -21.16 -5.02
N ARG A 100 17.07 -22.00 -5.47
CA ARG A 100 18.43 -22.01 -4.90
C ARG A 100 19.12 -20.67 -5.19
N LEU A 101 19.57 -20.00 -4.14
CA LEU A 101 20.34 -18.77 -4.22
C LEU A 101 21.80 -19.04 -3.85
N PRO A 102 22.77 -18.42 -4.57
CA PRO A 102 24.15 -18.35 -4.09
C PRO A 102 24.21 -17.69 -2.70
N LEU A 103 25.20 -18.05 -1.88
CA LEU A 103 25.33 -17.56 -0.50
C LEU A 103 25.21 -16.03 -0.37
N ALA A 104 25.94 -15.29 -1.20
CA ALA A 104 25.90 -13.82 -1.20
C ALA A 104 24.49 -13.25 -1.45
N ARG A 105 23.68 -13.91 -2.30
CA ARG A 105 22.29 -13.49 -2.57
C ARG A 105 21.31 -13.95 -1.51
N LYS A 106 21.64 -15.02 -0.78
CA LYS A 106 20.83 -15.54 0.31
C LYS A 106 20.86 -14.59 1.50
N GLU A 107 22.05 -14.14 1.90
CA GLU A 107 22.21 -13.15 2.97
C GLU A 107 21.48 -11.84 2.64
N GLU A 108 21.62 -11.36 1.39
CA GLU A 108 20.89 -10.18 0.90
C GLU A 108 19.37 -10.38 0.93
N ALA A 109 18.87 -11.57 0.56
CA ALA A 109 17.45 -11.89 0.66
C ALA A 109 16.96 -11.89 2.11
N GLU A 110 17.70 -12.49 3.03
CA GLU A 110 17.36 -12.58 4.46
C GLU A 110 17.32 -11.20 5.10
N HIS A 111 18.26 -10.31 4.76
CA HIS A 111 18.25 -8.92 5.21
C HIS A 111 16.99 -8.18 4.74
N LEU A 112 16.66 -8.26 3.45
CA LEU A 112 15.46 -7.61 2.88
C LEU A 112 14.16 -8.15 3.48
N VAL A 113 14.09 -9.46 3.76
CA VAL A 113 12.93 -10.06 4.45
C VAL A 113 12.79 -9.48 5.85
N LYS A 114 13.89 -9.41 6.61
CA LYS A 114 13.87 -8.86 7.95
C LYS A 114 13.41 -7.40 7.95
N GLU A 115 13.95 -6.57 7.07
CA GLU A 115 13.56 -5.17 6.93
C GLU A 115 12.06 -5.01 6.63
N MET A 116 11.51 -5.83 5.72
CA MET A 116 10.06 -5.81 5.43
C MET A 116 9.20 -6.27 6.61
N VAL A 117 9.68 -7.22 7.43
CA VAL A 117 8.99 -7.64 8.67
C VAL A 117 9.01 -6.51 9.69
N ASP A 118 10.18 -5.92 9.92
CA ASP A 118 10.38 -4.83 10.88
C ASP A 118 9.53 -3.60 10.50
N ASN A 119 9.38 -3.32 9.19
CA ASN A 119 8.52 -2.26 8.65
C ASN A 119 7.04 -2.64 8.55
N GLY A 120 6.65 -3.87 8.93
CA GLY A 120 5.24 -4.32 8.91
C GLY A 120 4.64 -4.50 7.51
N ILE A 121 5.48 -4.65 6.49
CA ILE A 121 5.07 -4.88 5.08
C ILE A 121 4.66 -6.34 4.88
N ILE A 122 5.36 -7.26 5.54
CA ILE A 122 5.08 -8.70 5.50
C ILE A 122 4.99 -9.26 6.92
N GLU A 123 4.32 -10.40 7.06
CA GLU A 123 4.19 -11.13 8.32
C GLU A 123 4.47 -12.62 8.12
N GLU A 124 4.88 -13.29 9.19
CA GLU A 124 5.02 -14.75 9.18
C GLU A 124 3.65 -15.41 8.99
N SER A 125 3.57 -16.36 8.06
CA SER A 125 2.34 -17.09 7.80
C SER A 125 2.61 -18.56 7.51
N SER A 126 1.69 -19.42 7.99
CA SER A 126 1.68 -20.86 7.70
C SER A 126 0.59 -21.18 6.66
N GLY A 127 0.79 -20.72 5.42
CA GLY A 127 -0.16 -20.88 4.32
C GLY A 127 0.12 -22.11 3.44
N PRO A 128 -0.92 -22.71 2.81
CA PRO A 128 -0.73 -23.77 1.82
C PRO A 128 -0.24 -23.23 0.46
N TRP A 129 -0.25 -21.91 0.26
CA TRP A 129 0.25 -21.23 -0.93
C TRP A 129 1.69 -20.77 -0.72
N ALA A 130 2.54 -20.95 -1.71
CA ALA A 130 3.91 -20.42 -1.68
C ALA A 130 4.38 -20.07 -3.09
N SER A 131 4.95 -18.87 -3.24
CA SER A 131 5.58 -18.41 -4.47
C SER A 131 7.07 -18.10 -4.19
N PRO A 132 8.00 -18.44 -5.09
CA PRO A 132 9.41 -18.28 -4.81
C PRO A 132 9.85 -16.82 -5.00
N ILE A 133 10.81 -16.40 -4.18
CA ILE A 133 11.44 -15.07 -4.30
C ILE A 133 12.39 -15.04 -5.51
N VAL A 134 12.57 -13.85 -6.06
CA VAL A 134 13.46 -13.53 -7.17
C VAL A 134 14.14 -12.21 -6.86
N LEU A 135 15.48 -12.21 -6.83
CA LEU A 135 16.27 -11.00 -6.66
C LEU A 135 16.74 -10.49 -8.01
N VAL A 136 16.47 -9.23 -8.30
CA VAL A 136 16.83 -8.57 -9.57
C VAL A 136 17.66 -7.33 -9.28
N LYS A 137 18.79 -7.15 -9.97
CA LYS A 137 19.60 -5.93 -9.83
C LYS A 137 18.97 -4.79 -10.63
N LYS A 138 18.79 -3.63 -9.99
CA LYS A 138 18.40 -2.37 -10.61
C LYS A 138 19.61 -1.76 -11.33
N LYS A 139 19.35 -0.75 -12.17
CA LYS A 139 20.41 0.00 -12.89
C LYS A 139 21.35 0.74 -11.94
N ASP A 140 20.84 1.17 -10.79
CA ASP A 140 21.60 1.86 -9.73
C ASP A 140 22.48 0.90 -8.88
N GLY A 141 22.46 -0.41 -9.18
CA GLY A 141 23.21 -1.44 -8.45
C GLY A 141 22.48 -2.04 -7.24
N SER A 142 21.38 -1.43 -6.78
CA SER A 142 20.55 -1.96 -5.70
C SER A 142 19.78 -3.22 -6.12
N THR A 143 19.28 -3.97 -5.15
CA THR A 143 18.50 -5.19 -5.42
C THR A 143 17.01 -4.94 -5.21
N ARG A 144 16.21 -5.41 -6.16
CA ARG A 144 14.77 -5.47 -6.06
C ARG A 144 14.35 -6.85 -5.57
N PHE A 145 13.68 -6.88 -4.42
CA PHE A 145 12.99 -8.06 -3.93
C PHE A 145 11.71 -8.27 -4.74
N CYS A 146 11.61 -9.38 -5.47
CA CYS A 146 10.42 -9.73 -6.24
C CYS A 146 9.93 -11.12 -5.84
N VAL A 147 8.65 -11.38 -6.09
CA VAL A 147 8.03 -12.69 -5.90
C VAL A 147 7.45 -13.14 -7.23
N ASP A 148 7.72 -14.38 -7.62
CA ASP A 148 7.26 -14.94 -8.90
C ASP A 148 5.81 -15.43 -8.78
N TYR A 149 4.86 -14.51 -8.93
CA TYR A 149 3.43 -14.81 -8.88
C TYR A 149 2.82 -15.35 -10.17
N ARG A 150 3.62 -15.74 -11.18
CA ARG A 150 3.07 -16.15 -12.49
C ARG A 150 2.02 -17.25 -12.39
N LYS A 151 2.30 -18.31 -11.61
CA LYS A 151 1.35 -19.42 -11.40
C LYS A 151 0.10 -18.98 -10.64
N LEU A 152 0.24 -18.07 -9.67
CA LEU A 152 -0.90 -17.51 -8.94
C LEU A 152 -1.77 -16.65 -9.87
N ASN A 153 -1.14 -15.84 -10.72
CA ASN A 153 -1.82 -14.95 -11.66
C ASN A 153 -2.60 -15.73 -12.73
N GLU A 154 -2.10 -16.89 -13.17
CA GLU A 154 -2.79 -17.78 -14.12
C GLU A 154 -4.13 -18.29 -13.60
N VAL A 155 -4.24 -18.52 -12.28
CA VAL A 155 -5.45 -19.04 -11.63
C VAL A 155 -6.31 -17.94 -11.01
N THR A 156 -5.84 -16.70 -11.00
CA THR A 156 -6.56 -15.56 -10.45
C THR A 156 -7.65 -15.10 -11.42
N LYS A 157 -8.90 -15.05 -10.95
CA LYS A 157 -10.02 -14.52 -11.71
C LYS A 157 -9.84 -13.01 -11.89
N LYS A 158 -9.70 -12.58 -13.14
CA LYS A 158 -9.53 -11.16 -13.48
C LYS A 158 -10.82 -10.40 -13.15
N THR A 159 -10.69 -9.33 -12.37
CA THR A 159 -11.76 -8.36 -12.17
C THR A 159 -11.64 -7.28 -13.26
N VAL A 160 -12.76 -6.93 -13.89
CA VAL A 160 -12.80 -5.75 -14.75
C VAL A 160 -12.80 -4.53 -13.84
N ILE A 161 -11.63 -3.93 -13.65
CA ILE A 161 -11.49 -2.64 -13.00
C ILE A 161 -11.33 -1.62 -14.13
N PRO A 162 -12.24 -0.65 -14.27
CA PRO A 162 -12.03 0.43 -15.22
C PRO A 162 -10.83 1.26 -14.74
N CYS A 163 -9.71 1.11 -15.43
CA CYS A 163 -8.70 2.16 -15.43
C CYS A 163 -9.21 3.23 -16.38
N HIS A 164 -9.63 4.37 -15.83
CA HIS A 164 -9.81 5.55 -16.65
C HIS A 164 -8.42 5.98 -17.12
N GLU A 165 -8.21 5.97 -18.44
CA GLU A 165 -7.06 6.60 -19.09
C GLU A 165 -7.18 8.13 -19.03
#